data_AF-A0AAW1WNB6-F1
#
_entry.id   AF-A0AAW1WNB6-F1
#
_cell.length_a   1.000
_cell.length_b   1.000
_cell.length_c   1.000
_cell.angle_alpha   90.00
_cell.angle_beta   90.00
_cell.angle_gamma   90.00
#
_symmetry.space_group_name_H-M   'P 1'
#
loop_
_entity.id
_entity.type
_entity.pdbx_description
1 polymer ?
#
loop_
_entity_poly.entity_id
_entity_poly.type
_entity_poly.pdbx_seq_one_letter_code
_entity_poly.pdbx_strand_id
1 'polypeptide(L)'
;MNTTSGHQKNRFKVDDTVHFSYKDDAVMEVREDEYDKCHSAHPLSYSNNGHTDIKLDRPGLFYFMSGVQGHCERGQKMIIKVLEPASPPQTSTDSSAQKKNGAPAMASAAISSSTVMLCIVSFIGVFLF
;
A
#
# COMPACT_ATOMS: atom_id res chain seq x y z
N MET A 1 -13.98 15.88 8.66
CA MET A 1 -12.81 16.18 7.82
C MET A 1 -12.98 15.69 6.38
N ASN A 2 -12.74 16.56 5.40
CA ASN A 2 -12.57 16.19 4.00
C ASN A 2 -11.15 16.56 3.57
N THR A 3 -10.59 15.80 2.62
CA THR A 3 -9.27 16.08 2.04
C THR A 3 -9.37 16.33 0.55
N THR A 4 -8.66 17.33 0.07
CA THR A 4 -8.42 17.55 -1.36
C THR A 4 -6.98 17.16 -1.69
N SER A 5 -6.81 16.31 -2.71
CA SER A 5 -5.51 15.98 -3.29
C SER A 5 -5.41 16.65 -4.67
N GLY A 6 -4.25 17.21 -5.01
CA GLY A 6 -3.99 17.83 -6.32
C GLY A 6 -3.92 16.84 -7.49
N HIS A 7 -4.16 15.54 -7.27
CA HIS A 7 -4.05 14.50 -8.27
C HIS A 7 -5.37 13.72 -8.45
N GLN A 8 -5.75 13.44 -9.70
CA GLN A 8 -6.99 12.72 -10.07
C GLN A 8 -7.07 11.28 -9.54
N LYS A 9 -5.99 10.78 -8.95
CA LYS A 9 -5.92 9.49 -8.26
C LYS A 9 -5.24 9.81 -6.94
N ASN A 10 -5.86 9.48 -5.81
CA ASN A 10 -5.34 9.62 -4.44
C ASN A 10 -4.04 8.82 -4.24
N ARG A 11 -2.99 9.20 -4.97
CA ARG A 11 -1.67 8.59 -5.03
C ARG A 11 -0.72 9.63 -4.51
N PHE A 12 -0.38 9.51 -3.23
CA PHE A 12 0.48 10.46 -2.56
C PHE A 12 1.94 10.03 -2.69
N LYS A 13 2.82 11.01 -2.87
CA LYS A 13 4.27 10.86 -2.85
C LYS A 13 4.84 11.67 -1.69
N VAL A 14 6.10 11.39 -1.38
CA VAL A 14 6.86 12.22 -0.45
C VAL A 14 6.88 13.66 -0.98
N ASP A 15 6.77 14.61 -0.06
CA ASP A 15 6.65 16.05 -0.28
C ASP A 15 5.29 16.54 -0.81
N ASP A 16 4.31 15.66 -1.04
CA ASP A 16 2.94 16.10 -1.31
C ASP A 16 2.32 16.77 -0.07
N THR A 17 1.47 17.75 -0.29
CA THR A 17 0.69 18.42 0.77
C THR A 17 -0.77 18.01 0.69
N VAL A 18 -1.34 17.62 1.83
CA VAL A 18 -2.76 17.30 1.99
C VAL A 18 -3.44 18.46 2.67
N HIS A 19 -4.47 18.99 2.02
CA HIS A 19 -5.31 20.03 2.59
C HIS A 19 -6.51 19.41 3.29
N PHE A 20 -6.60 19.61 4.61
CA PHE A 20 -7.74 19.24 5.42
C PHE A 20 -8.64 20.46 5.62
N SER A 21 -9.92 20.31 5.34
CA SER A 21 -10.94 21.30 5.69
C SER A 21 -12.02 20.65 6.56
N TYR A 22 -12.40 21.35 7.62
CA TYR A 22 -13.30 20.84 8.65
C TYR A 22 -13.96 21.99 9.42
N LYS A 23 -15.14 21.74 10.01
CA LYS A 23 -15.91 22.72 10.77
C LYS A 23 -16.34 22.09 12.09
N ASP A 24 -16.16 22.82 13.19
CA ASP A 24 -16.49 22.36 14.55
C ASP A 24 -15.86 20.98 14.87
N ASP A 25 -14.63 20.79 14.38
CA ASP A 25 -13.91 19.53 14.38
C ASP A 25 -12.40 19.81 14.52
N ALA A 26 -11.60 18.77 14.74
CA ALA A 26 -10.15 18.84 14.80
C ALA A 26 -9.55 17.65 14.05
N VAL A 27 -8.37 17.82 13.47
CA VAL A 27 -7.60 16.75 12.82
C VAL A 27 -6.40 16.42 13.67
N MET A 28 -6.20 15.13 13.91
CA MET A 28 -5.03 14.61 14.63
C MET A 28 -4.31 13.57 13.78
N GLU A 29 -3.00 13.69 13.65
CA GLU A 29 -2.15 12.58 13.21
C GLU A 29 -1.78 11.74 14.43
N VAL A 30 -1.96 10.43 14.33
CA VAL A 30 -1.78 9.50 15.45
C VAL A 30 -1.05 8.25 15.01
N ARG A 31 -0.69 7.40 15.97
CA ARG A 31 -0.16 6.07 15.67
C ARG A 31 -1.28 5.11 15.26
N GLU A 32 -0.92 4.03 14.58
CA GLU A 32 -1.86 2.99 14.15
C GLU A 32 -2.68 2.42 15.33
N ASP A 33 -2.02 2.15 16.46
CA ASP A 33 -2.69 1.57 17.63
C ASP A 33 -3.68 2.53 18.32
N GLU A 34 -3.44 3.84 18.21
CA GLU A 34 -4.34 4.90 18.70
C GLU A 34 -5.51 5.12 17.73
N TYR A 35 -5.25 5.04 16.42
CA TYR A 35 -6.24 5.12 15.36
C TYR A 35 -7.27 4.00 15.43
N ASP A 36 -6.82 2.78 15.73
CA ASP A 36 -7.70 1.61 15.86
C ASP A 36 -8.61 1.71 17.08
N LYS A 37 -8.07 2.23 18.18
CA LYS A 37 -8.81 2.41 19.45
C LYS A 37 -9.64 3.70 19.48
N CYS A 38 -9.50 4.56 18.48
CA CYS A 38 -10.07 5.92 18.50
C CYS A 38 -9.70 6.71 19.76
N HIS A 39 -8.47 6.54 20.23
CA HIS A 39 -7.99 7.19 21.45
C HIS A 39 -6.51 7.54 21.29
N SER A 40 -6.21 8.83 21.34
CA SER A 40 -4.84 9.35 21.45
C SER A 40 -4.76 10.38 22.58
N ALA A 41 -3.85 10.15 23.53
CA ALA A 41 -3.52 11.12 24.57
C ALA A 41 -2.40 12.08 24.12
N HIS A 42 -1.56 11.62 23.20
CA HIS A 42 -0.39 12.35 22.70
C HIS A 42 -0.31 12.21 21.17
N PRO A 43 -1.17 12.94 20.43
CA PRO A 43 -1.14 12.87 18.97
C PRO A 43 0.20 13.40 18.43
N LEU A 44 0.63 12.86 17.30
CA LEU A 44 1.84 13.29 16.59
C LEU A 44 1.67 14.71 16.04
N SER A 45 0.45 15.07 15.66
CA SER A 45 0.06 16.40 15.23
C SER A 45 -1.40 16.66 15.61
N TYR A 46 -1.75 17.91 15.93
CA TYR A 46 -3.11 18.33 16.29
C TYR A 46 -3.42 19.68 15.67
N SER A 47 -4.61 19.83 15.09
CA SER A 47 -5.08 21.11 14.56
C SER A 47 -6.61 21.23 14.68
N ASN A 48 -7.10 22.39 15.09
CA ASN A 48 -8.52 22.67 15.32
C ASN A 48 -8.97 24.05 14.77
N ASN A 49 -8.22 24.59 13.82
CA ASN A 49 -8.42 25.93 13.24
C ASN A 49 -9.30 25.91 11.96
N GLY A 50 -9.98 24.79 11.70
CA GLY A 50 -10.93 24.59 10.60
C GLY A 50 -10.27 24.29 9.24
N HIS A 51 -8.96 24.49 9.11
CA HIS A 51 -8.20 24.15 7.91
C HIS A 51 -6.74 23.87 8.26
N THR A 52 -6.16 22.81 7.70
CA THR A 52 -4.79 22.41 8.00
C THR A 52 -4.12 21.85 6.76
N ASP A 53 -2.92 22.32 6.48
CA ASP A 53 -2.04 21.75 5.46
C ASP A 53 -1.02 20.83 6.13
N ILE A 54 -0.99 19.56 5.71
CA ILE A 54 -0.06 18.56 6.24
C ILE A 54 0.84 18.10 5.09
N LYS A 55 2.14 18.31 5.25
CA LYS A 55 3.15 17.82 4.31
C LYS A 55 3.50 16.37 4.63
N LEU A 56 3.48 15.51 3.62
CA LEU A 56 3.79 14.10 3.73
C LEU A 56 5.31 13.90 3.55
N ASP A 57 6.04 13.85 4.66
CA ASP A 57 7.51 13.91 4.68
C ASP A 57 8.22 12.57 4.53
N ARG A 58 7.49 11.46 4.59
CA ARG A 58 8.04 10.11 4.54
C ARG A 58 7.12 9.14 3.79
N PRO A 59 7.68 8.08 3.19
CA PRO A 59 6.85 7.00 2.65
C PRO A 59 6.16 6.22 3.77
N GLY A 60 5.05 5.56 3.45
CA GLY A 60 4.31 4.72 4.38
C GLY A 60 2.89 5.20 4.66
N LEU A 61 2.35 4.80 5.81
CA LEU A 61 0.97 5.10 6.22
C LEU A 61 0.96 6.24 7.24
N PHE A 62 0.05 7.18 7.02
CA PHE A 62 -0.29 8.25 7.95
C PHE A 62 -1.73 8.04 8.40
N TYR A 63 -1.94 8.07 9.70
CA TYR A 63 -3.24 7.81 10.32
C TYR A 63 -3.80 9.12 10.86
N PHE A 64 -4.93 9.55 10.31
CA PHE A 64 -5.61 10.77 10.74
C PHE A 64 -6.97 10.44 11.33
N MET A 65 -7.33 11.07 12.44
CA MET A 65 -8.66 10.94 13.03
C MET A 65 -9.16 12.25 13.62
N SER A 66 -10.47 12.32 13.85
CA SER A 66 -11.09 13.50 14.45
C SER A 66 -10.65 13.64 15.91
N GLY A 67 -10.35 14.86 16.33
CA GLY A 67 -10.10 15.20 17.73
C GLY A 67 -11.36 15.41 18.57
N VAL A 68 -12.55 15.35 17.96
CA VAL A 68 -13.82 15.49 18.68
C VAL A 68 -14.31 14.14 19.16
N GLN A 69 -14.73 14.10 20.42
CA GLN A 69 -15.21 12.88 21.07
C GLN A 69 -16.36 12.22 20.29
N GLY A 70 -16.25 10.91 20.06
CA GLY A 70 -17.26 10.12 19.37
C GLY A 70 -17.20 10.19 17.84
N HIS A 71 -16.46 11.14 17.25
CA HIS A 71 -16.39 11.29 15.79
C HIS A 71 -15.59 10.16 15.13
N CYS A 72 -14.46 9.78 15.74
CA CYS A 72 -13.63 8.68 15.24
C CYS A 72 -14.39 7.36 15.24
N GLU A 73 -15.12 7.07 16.31
CA GLU A 73 -15.93 5.86 16.49
C GLU A 73 -17.09 5.79 15.49
N ARG A 74 -17.57 6.95 15.03
CA ARG A 74 -18.54 7.07 13.92
C ARG A 74 -17.89 7.04 12.53
N GLY A 75 -16.60 6.72 12.45
CA GLY A 75 -15.86 6.54 11.20
C GLY A 75 -15.22 7.81 10.65
N GLN A 76 -15.16 8.91 11.41
CA GLN A 76 -14.46 10.13 10.98
C GLN A 76 -12.95 9.99 11.22
N LYS A 77 -12.34 9.12 10.42
CA LYS A 77 -10.92 8.80 10.43
C LYS A 77 -10.48 8.34 9.04
N MET A 78 -9.22 8.54 8.70
CA MET A 78 -8.69 8.22 7.37
C MET A 78 -7.22 7.81 7.40
N ILE A 79 -6.83 7.04 6.39
CA ILE A 79 -5.46 6.57 6.21
C ILE A 79 -4.96 7.12 4.88
N ILE A 80 -3.78 7.74 4.90
CA ILE A 80 -3.09 8.20 3.70
C ILE A 80 -1.88 7.32 3.46
N LYS A 81 -1.81 6.72 2.27
CA LYS A 81 -0.65 5.92 1.83
C LYS A 81 0.24 6.74 0.91
N VAL A 82 1.46 6.95 1.36
CA VAL A 82 2.54 7.61 0.63
C VAL A 82 3.41 6.55 -0.03
N LEU A 83 3.55 6.65 -1.35
CA LEU A 83 4.33 5.73 -2.14
C LEU A 83 5.83 5.92 -1.87
N GLU A 84 6.55 4.81 -1.81
CA GLU A 84 8.00 4.84 -1.82
C GLU A 84 8.52 5.42 -3.16
N PRO A 85 9.63 6.18 -3.12
CA PRO A 85 10.33 6.53 -4.35
C PRO A 85 10.70 5.26 -5.11
N ALA A 86 10.46 5.24 -6.42
CA ALA A 86 10.91 4.13 -7.24
C ALA A 86 12.44 4.03 -7.14
N SER A 87 12.96 2.87 -6.71
CA SER A 87 14.37 2.57 -6.83
C SER A 87 14.75 2.57 -8.32
N PRO A 88 15.90 3.14 -8.71
CA PRO A 88 16.38 3.00 -10.08
C PRO A 88 16.49 1.51 -10.44
N PRO A 89 16.26 1.13 -11.70
CA PRO A 89 16.43 -0.25 -12.13
C PRO A 89 17.84 -0.72 -11.75
N GLN A 90 17.95 -1.80 -10.99
CA GLN A 90 19.24 -2.44 -10.80
C GLN A 90 19.67 -3.00 -12.15
N THR A 91 20.71 -2.43 -12.77
CA THR A 91 21.41 -3.07 -13.86
C THR A 91 22.04 -4.33 -13.29
N SER A 92 21.39 -5.48 -13.44
CA SER A 92 21.99 -6.77 -13.18
C SER A 92 23.17 -6.92 -14.15
N THR A 93 24.35 -6.54 -13.67
CA THR A 93 25.60 -6.81 -14.36
C THR A 93 25.88 -8.29 -14.12
N ASP A 94 25.58 -9.10 -15.13
CA ASP A 94 25.91 -10.52 -15.21
C ASP A 94 27.45 -10.67 -15.12
N SER A 95 27.97 -10.71 -13.89
CA SER A 95 29.36 -11.05 -13.62
C SER A 95 29.45 -12.58 -13.55
N SER A 96 29.61 -13.15 -14.73
CA SER A 96 30.03 -14.52 -14.99
C SER A 96 31.38 -14.80 -14.31
N ALA A 97 31.33 -15.32 -13.08
CA ALA A 97 32.49 -15.92 -12.40
C ALA A 97 32.51 -17.44 -12.64
N GLN A 98 33.14 -17.80 -13.76
CA GLN A 98 33.69 -19.09 -14.16
C GLN A 98 34.18 -19.98 -13.00
N LYS A 99 33.65 -21.21 -12.90
CA LYS A 99 34.37 -22.36 -12.31
C LYS A 99 34.36 -23.53 -13.31
N LYS A 100 35.54 -23.84 -13.84
CA LYS A 100 35.83 -24.88 -14.83
C LYS A 100 35.90 -26.27 -14.19
N ASN A 101 35.42 -27.32 -14.88
CA ASN A 101 36.21 -28.44 -15.45
C ASN A 101 35.38 -29.73 -15.66
N GLY A 102 35.47 -30.30 -16.87
CA GLY A 102 35.22 -31.73 -17.17
C GLY A 102 34.28 -32.02 -18.35
N ALA A 103 34.82 -32.24 -19.55
CA ALA A 103 34.11 -32.61 -20.80
C ALA A 103 34.02 -34.16 -20.99
N PRO A 104 33.53 -34.75 -22.13
CA PRO A 104 32.89 -34.20 -23.34
C PRO A 104 31.67 -34.99 -23.94
N ALA A 105 31.03 -34.35 -24.95
CA ALA A 105 30.43 -34.91 -26.19
C ALA A 105 29.10 -35.73 -26.20
N MET A 106 28.03 -35.19 -26.81
CA MET A 106 27.59 -35.48 -28.19
C MET A 106 26.14 -35.03 -28.50
N ALA A 107 26.02 -34.30 -29.61
CA ALA A 107 24.94 -34.16 -30.61
C ALA A 107 23.44 -34.44 -30.32
N SER A 108 22.64 -33.45 -30.75
CA SER A 108 21.38 -33.53 -31.52
C SER A 108 20.10 -34.08 -30.87
N ALA A 109 19.07 -33.22 -30.81
CA ALA A 109 17.88 -33.26 -31.68
C ALA A 109 16.68 -32.57 -31.00
N ALA A 110 16.08 -31.62 -31.69
CA ALA A 110 14.75 -31.10 -31.34
C ALA A 110 13.72 -32.22 -31.53
N ILE A 111 12.94 -32.54 -30.49
CA ILE A 111 11.70 -33.33 -30.65
C ILE A 111 10.60 -32.71 -29.79
N SER A 112 9.65 -32.14 -30.53
CA SER A 112 8.29 -31.77 -30.14
C SER A 112 7.53 -32.97 -29.56
N SER A 113 6.73 -32.78 -28.50
CA SER A 113 5.54 -33.60 -28.26
C SER A 113 4.57 -32.94 -27.29
N SER A 114 3.55 -32.31 -27.87
CA SER A 114 2.26 -32.04 -27.25
C SER A 114 1.48 -33.35 -27.06
N THR A 115 0.93 -33.61 -25.87
CA THR A 115 -0.31 -34.37 -25.66
C THR A 115 -0.85 -34.01 -24.27
N VAL A 116 -2.13 -33.90 -23.95
CA VAL A 116 -3.40 -33.96 -24.67
C VAL A 116 -4.43 -33.29 -23.72
N MET A 117 -5.29 -32.46 -24.32
CA MET A 117 -6.55 -31.94 -23.78
C MET A 117 -7.46 -33.10 -23.30
N LEU A 118 -8.01 -33.07 -22.08
CA LEU A 118 -9.27 -33.74 -21.70
C LEU A 118 -9.66 -33.25 -20.29
N CYS A 119 -10.54 -32.24 -20.16
CA CYS A 119 -11.99 -32.27 -20.26
C CYS A 119 -12.75 -32.74 -19.00
N ILE A 120 -13.28 -31.74 -18.29
CA ILE A 120 -14.65 -31.60 -17.72
C ILE A 120 -15.13 -32.58 -16.62
N VAL A 121 -15.88 -31.98 -15.67
CA VAL A 121 -16.92 -32.49 -14.74
C VAL A 121 -16.54 -33.19 -13.42
N SER A 122 -16.62 -32.42 -12.32
CA SER A 122 -17.28 -32.88 -11.08
C SER A 122 -17.74 -31.70 -10.21
N PHE A 123 -18.89 -31.15 -10.57
CA PHE A 123 -19.72 -30.24 -9.75
C PHE A 123 -21.04 -30.96 -9.41
N ILE A 124 -21.01 -32.08 -8.68
CA ILE A 124 -22.24 -32.71 -8.16
C ILE A 124 -21.92 -33.53 -6.90
N GLY A 125 -21.66 -32.88 -5.76
CA GLY A 125 -21.29 -33.66 -4.55
C GLY A 125 -21.41 -33.00 -3.19
N VAL A 126 -21.98 -31.80 -3.06
CA VAL A 126 -22.24 -31.19 -1.74
C VAL A 126 -23.60 -30.50 -1.72
N PHE A 127 -24.62 -31.22 -2.17
CA PHE A 127 -25.99 -31.05 -1.66
C PHE A 127 -26.33 -32.38 -1.00
N LEU A 128 -26.86 -32.29 0.23
CA LEU A 128 -27.20 -33.37 1.17
C LEU A 128 -26.10 -33.68 2.20
N PHE A 129 -26.01 -32.84 3.24
CA PHE A 129 -26.40 -33.21 4.61
C PHE A 129 -26.86 -31.96 5.37
#